data_AF-A0A1B7V9C8-F1
#
_entry.id   AF-A0A1B7V9C8-F1
#
_cell.length_a   1.000
_cell.length_b   1.000
_cell.length_c   1.000
_cell.angle_alpha   90.00
_cell.angle_beta   90.00
_cell.angle_gamma   90.00
#
_symmetry.space_group_name_H-M   'P 1'
#
loop_
_entity.id
_entity.type
_entity.pdbx_description
1 polymer ?
#
loop_
_entity_poly.entity_id
_entity_poly.type
_entity_poly.pdbx_seq_one_letter_code
_entity_poly.pdbx_strand_id
1 'polypeptide(L)'
;MKKLAIFVEGKTEQIFVNKLLREIAGTINISIEIQSQERRKFVEVIMKDIETSATKFFVLIYNSGGDGRVASDIKKQYRKLTESGYERIIGLRDIHPKSIIQKSKLQSELENILPKGSIPINIVIAVMEVEAWFLAEYNHFLKIDPRLTPEQIQAMFGFNPQTDDMEQRPHPADDMKQIYNYVGKGYNKSEKQLNRLASHLDYEFIYMHLINSVPSLGEFVGYIDKFMISS
;
A
#
# COMPACT_ATOMS: atom_id res chain seq x y z
N MET A 1 10.89 -18.74 -11.50
CA MET A 1 10.03 -17.99 -10.57
C MET A 1 10.59 -16.59 -10.44
N LYS A 2 9.83 -15.57 -10.82
CA LYS A 2 10.25 -14.16 -10.71
C LYS A 2 10.10 -13.69 -9.27
N LYS A 3 10.99 -12.83 -8.79
CA LYS A 3 11.01 -12.37 -7.39
C LYS A 3 10.88 -10.85 -7.27
N LEU A 4 9.90 -10.38 -6.51
CA LEU A 4 9.64 -8.97 -6.21
C LEU A 4 9.73 -8.73 -4.70
N ALA A 5 10.36 -7.62 -4.29
CA ALA A 5 10.29 -7.15 -2.91
C ALA A 5 9.51 -5.84 -2.85
N ILE A 6 8.56 -5.76 -1.93
CA ILE A 6 7.77 -4.56 -1.63
C ILE A 6 8.02 -4.15 -0.19
N PHE A 7 8.62 -2.99 0.02
CA PHE A 7 8.84 -2.41 1.34
C PHE A 7 7.73 -1.43 1.64
N VAL A 8 7.09 -1.57 2.80
CA VAL A 8 5.95 -0.73 3.21
C VAL A 8 6.23 -0.07 4.55
N GLU A 9 5.62 1.09 4.79
CA GLU A 9 5.87 1.88 6.00
C GLU A 9 5.30 1.22 7.26
N GLY A 10 4.09 0.66 7.18
CA GLY A 10 3.43 0.06 8.32
C GLY A 10 2.45 -1.06 7.97
N LYS A 11 1.63 -1.40 8.97
CA LYS A 11 0.71 -2.54 8.94
C LYS A 11 -0.47 -2.32 8.00
N THR A 12 -0.93 -1.09 7.86
CA THR A 12 -2.05 -0.74 6.97
C THR A 12 -1.71 -1.09 5.52
N GLU A 13 -0.56 -0.60 5.05
CA GLU A 13 -0.05 -0.85 3.70
C GLU A 13 0.27 -2.33 3.52
N GLN A 14 0.88 -2.99 4.53
CA GLN A 14 1.19 -4.42 4.48
C GLN A 14 -0.06 -5.27 4.20
N ILE A 15 -1.15 -5.03 4.93
CA ILE A 15 -2.40 -5.77 4.77
C ILE A 15 -3.03 -5.46 3.41
N PHE A 16 -3.07 -4.19 3.02
CA PHE A 16 -3.61 -3.76 1.74
C PHE A 16 -2.87 -4.41 0.56
N VAL A 17 -1.54 -4.32 0.52
CA VAL A 17 -0.70 -4.86 -0.55
C VAL A 17 -0.84 -6.38 -0.65
N ASN A 18 -0.85 -7.10 0.48
CA ASN A 18 -1.06 -8.54 0.48
C ASN A 18 -2.41 -8.93 -0.16
N LYS A 19 -3.48 -8.20 0.16
CA LYS A 19 -4.80 -8.46 -0.43
C LYS A 19 -4.83 -8.10 -1.91
N LEU A 20 -4.36 -6.90 -2.28
CA LEU A 20 -4.29 -6.44 -3.67
C LEU A 20 -3.55 -7.45 -4.57
N LEU A 21 -2.38 -7.92 -4.15
CA LEU A 21 -1.59 -8.89 -4.92
C LEU A 21 -2.32 -10.22 -5.14
N ARG A 22 -3.08 -10.67 -4.15
CA ARG A 22 -3.85 -11.92 -4.24
C ARG A 22 -5.04 -11.80 -5.20
N GLU A 23 -5.68 -10.63 -5.22
CA GLU A 23 -6.77 -10.35 -6.16
C GLU A 23 -6.24 -10.19 -7.60
N ILE A 24 -5.07 -9.53 -7.81
CA ILE A 24 -4.49 -9.35 -9.15
C ILE A 24 -3.90 -10.65 -9.72
N ALA A 25 -3.06 -11.36 -8.96
CA ALA A 25 -2.29 -12.49 -9.49
C ALA A 25 -3.02 -13.84 -9.40
N GLY A 26 -4.11 -13.90 -8.63
CA GLY A 26 -4.75 -15.16 -8.22
C GLY A 26 -3.88 -15.98 -7.27
N THR A 27 -4.49 -16.77 -6.39
CA THR A 27 -3.79 -17.46 -5.28
C THR A 27 -2.83 -18.58 -5.73
N ILE A 28 -2.92 -19.06 -6.96
CA ILE A 28 -2.16 -20.24 -7.44
C ILE A 28 -0.80 -19.84 -8.05
N ASN A 29 -0.68 -18.62 -8.57
CA ASN A 29 0.53 -18.20 -9.30
C ASN A 29 1.50 -17.35 -8.46
N ILE A 30 1.12 -17.02 -7.22
CA ILE A 30 1.89 -16.14 -6.33
C ILE A 30 2.14 -16.81 -4.97
N SER A 31 3.36 -16.68 -4.46
CA SER A 31 3.73 -16.98 -3.07
C SER A 31 4.12 -15.69 -2.38
N ILE A 32 3.52 -15.38 -1.23
CA ILE A 32 3.82 -14.18 -0.46
C ILE A 32 4.51 -14.55 0.86
N GLU A 33 5.65 -13.92 1.12
CA GLU A 33 6.31 -13.89 2.43
C GLU A 33 6.16 -12.50 3.03
N ILE A 34 5.69 -12.42 4.27
CA ILE A 34 5.59 -11.17 5.01
C ILE A 34 6.62 -11.17 6.13
N GLN A 35 7.50 -10.17 6.09
CA GLN A 35 8.46 -9.87 7.14
C GLN A 35 8.12 -8.54 7.80
N SER A 36 8.38 -8.43 9.11
CA SER A 36 8.24 -7.17 9.83
C SER A 36 9.42 -6.89 10.74
N GLN A 37 9.76 -5.62 10.83
CA GLN A 37 10.74 -5.09 11.78
C GLN A 37 10.10 -4.10 12.77
N GLU A 38 8.80 -4.25 13.06
CA GLU A 38 8.08 -3.45 14.05
C GLU A 38 8.72 -3.59 15.45
N ARG A 39 9.32 -2.50 15.96
CA ARG A 39 9.83 -2.32 17.34
C ARG A 39 10.80 -3.38 17.89
N ARG A 40 11.22 -4.35 17.09
CA ARG A 40 12.12 -5.46 17.48
C ARG A 40 13.51 -5.25 16.89
N LYS A 41 14.54 -5.74 17.60
CA LYS A 41 15.94 -5.73 17.11
C LYS A 41 16.14 -6.61 15.87
N PHE A 42 15.24 -7.55 15.63
CA PHE A 42 15.34 -8.56 14.58
C PHE A 42 14.12 -8.55 13.67
N VAL A 43 14.32 -9.00 12.44
CA VAL A 43 13.25 -9.19 11.46
C VAL A 43 12.50 -10.48 11.78
N GLU A 44 11.18 -10.41 11.86
CA GLU A 44 10.29 -11.55 12.10
C GLU A 44 9.56 -11.92 10.81
N VAL A 45 9.48 -13.21 10.51
CA VAL A 45 8.60 -13.73 9.44
C VAL A 45 7.21 -13.91 10.04
N ILE A 46 6.26 -13.07 9.64
CA ILE A 46 4.87 -13.09 10.11
C ILE A 46 4.09 -14.20 9.39
N MET A 47 4.33 -14.35 8.09
CA MET A 47 3.62 -15.27 7.23
C MET A 47 4.52 -15.67 6.08
N LYS A 48 4.39 -16.92 5.65
CA LYS A 48 5.03 -17.41 4.43
C LYS A 48 4.12 -18.42 3.77
N ASP A 49 3.71 -18.13 2.54
CA ASP A 49 2.98 -19.09 1.71
C ASP A 49 3.88 -20.27 1.32
N ILE A 50 3.26 -21.40 1.00
CA ILE A 50 3.96 -22.57 0.47
C ILE A 50 4.27 -22.32 -1.01
N GLU A 51 5.53 -22.45 -1.39
CA GLU A 51 5.93 -22.45 -2.79
C GLU A 51 5.61 -23.81 -3.43
N THR A 52 4.93 -23.79 -4.59
CA THR A 52 4.57 -24.98 -5.35
C THR A 52 5.21 -24.94 -6.74
N SER A 53 5.14 -26.04 -7.48
CA SER A 53 5.59 -26.07 -8.89
C SER A 53 4.80 -25.11 -9.80
N ALA A 54 3.60 -24.70 -9.40
CA ALA A 54 2.79 -23.71 -10.12
C ALA A 54 3.15 -22.26 -9.78
N THR A 55 3.95 -22.02 -8.74
CA THR A 55 4.31 -20.66 -8.30
C THR A 55 5.19 -19.96 -9.35
N LYS A 56 4.62 -18.95 -10.02
CA LYS A 56 5.31 -18.15 -11.02
C LYS A 56 6.03 -16.95 -10.40
N PHE A 57 5.42 -16.37 -9.38
CA PHE A 57 5.87 -15.15 -8.71
C PHE A 57 6.07 -15.39 -7.22
N PHE A 58 7.17 -14.89 -6.68
CA PHE A 58 7.40 -14.79 -5.25
C PHE A 58 7.48 -13.32 -4.87
N VAL A 59 6.71 -12.92 -3.86
CA VAL A 59 6.71 -11.54 -3.35
C VAL A 59 7.07 -11.52 -1.88
N LEU A 60 8.12 -10.78 -1.54
CA LEU A 60 8.41 -10.38 -0.17
C LEU A 60 7.69 -9.06 0.12
N ILE A 61 6.82 -9.02 1.12
CA ILE A 61 6.31 -7.78 1.70
C ILE A 61 7.07 -7.53 3.00
N TYR A 62 7.86 -6.47 3.02
CA TYR A 62 8.69 -6.08 4.17
C TYR A 62 8.10 -4.84 4.85
N ASN A 63 7.51 -5.02 6.02
CA ASN A 63 7.04 -3.92 6.86
C ASN A 63 8.20 -3.32 7.65
N SER A 64 8.56 -2.08 7.30
CA SER A 64 9.66 -1.32 7.90
C SER A 64 9.37 -0.82 9.33
N GLY A 65 8.11 -0.85 9.77
CA GLY A 65 7.71 -0.58 11.15
C GLY A 65 7.77 0.90 11.54
N GLY A 66 7.50 1.81 10.61
CA GLY A 66 7.29 3.25 10.84
C GLY A 66 8.45 4.19 10.49
N ASP A 67 8.16 5.49 10.58
CA ASP A 67 9.05 6.66 10.44
C ASP A 67 10.01 6.62 9.25
N GLY A 68 9.47 6.39 8.06
CA GLY A 68 10.24 6.64 6.86
C GLY A 68 11.44 5.74 6.62
N ARG A 69 11.43 4.57 7.26
CA ARG A 69 12.53 3.62 7.21
C ARG A 69 12.64 2.85 5.91
N VAL A 70 11.60 2.89 5.07
CA VAL A 70 11.50 2.20 3.77
C VAL A 70 12.80 2.30 2.96
N ALA A 71 13.29 3.49 2.64
CA ALA A 71 14.52 3.65 1.86
C ALA A 71 15.78 3.13 2.58
N SER A 72 15.85 3.32 3.91
CA SER A 72 17.00 2.84 4.69
C SER A 72 17.04 1.32 4.79
N ASP A 73 15.88 0.65 4.88
CA ASP A 73 15.79 -0.80 4.96
C ASP A 73 15.97 -1.43 3.58
N ILE A 74 15.47 -0.79 2.51
CA ILE A 74 15.83 -1.16 1.13
C ILE A 74 17.35 -1.13 0.97
N LYS A 75 18.01 -0.03 1.37
CA LYS A 75 19.48 0.09 1.28
C LYS A 75 20.21 -1.03 2.02
N LYS A 76 19.75 -1.41 3.22
CA LYS A 76 20.35 -2.52 4.01
C LYS A 76 20.15 -3.88 3.34
N GLN A 77 18.96 -4.14 2.78
CA GLN A 77 18.61 -5.43 2.20
C GLN A 77 19.04 -5.59 0.75
N TYR A 78 19.36 -4.49 0.05
CA TYR A 78 19.58 -4.47 -1.40
C TYR A 78 20.56 -5.54 -1.90
N ARG A 79 21.72 -5.66 -1.26
CA ARG A 79 22.73 -6.65 -1.64
C ARG A 79 22.19 -8.08 -1.50
N LYS A 80 21.58 -8.39 -0.35
CA LYS A 80 20.98 -9.70 -0.08
C LYS A 80 19.87 -10.04 -1.07
N LEU A 81 19.00 -9.08 -1.39
CA LEU A 81 17.93 -9.26 -2.37
C LEU A 81 18.48 -9.50 -3.78
N THR A 82 19.50 -8.75 -4.17
CA THR A 82 20.20 -8.96 -5.46
C THR A 82 20.81 -10.36 -5.53
N GLU A 83 21.55 -10.77 -4.51
CA GLU A 83 22.16 -12.11 -4.42
C GLU A 83 21.11 -13.24 -4.36
N SER A 84 19.91 -12.95 -3.85
CA SER A 84 18.78 -13.90 -3.77
C SER A 84 17.95 -13.98 -5.07
N GLY A 85 18.33 -13.24 -6.10
CA GLY A 85 17.69 -13.25 -7.43
C GLY A 85 16.40 -12.45 -7.51
N TYR A 86 16.22 -11.41 -6.68
CA TYR A 86 15.12 -10.46 -6.86
C TYR A 86 15.33 -9.62 -8.11
N GLU A 87 14.26 -9.36 -8.85
CA GLU A 87 14.32 -8.63 -10.13
C GLU A 87 13.86 -7.18 -10.00
N ARG A 88 13.14 -6.84 -8.92
CA ARG A 88 12.63 -5.49 -8.67
C ARG A 88 12.40 -5.27 -7.18
N ILE A 89 12.57 -4.02 -6.76
CA ILE A 89 12.18 -3.52 -5.45
C ILE A 89 11.19 -2.36 -5.62
N ILE A 90 10.06 -2.42 -4.91
CA ILE A 90 9.12 -1.31 -4.79
C ILE A 90 9.13 -0.85 -3.33
N GLY A 91 9.25 0.44 -3.07
CA GLY A 91 9.00 1.01 -1.75
C GLY A 91 7.69 1.80 -1.79
N LEU A 92 6.78 1.53 -0.86
CA LEU A 92 5.58 2.32 -0.64
C LEU A 92 5.73 3.07 0.68
N ARG A 93 5.65 4.39 0.61
CA ARG A 93 5.91 5.29 1.73
C ARG A 93 4.90 6.42 1.73
N ASP A 94 4.44 6.83 2.89
CA ASP A 94 3.63 8.02 3.04
C ASP A 94 4.48 9.29 2.93
N ILE A 95 3.86 10.38 2.48
CA ILE A 95 4.49 11.70 2.53
C ILE A 95 4.34 12.33 3.92
N HIS A 96 3.28 12.02 4.66
CA HIS A 96 3.01 12.59 5.97
C HIS A 96 4.19 12.30 6.94
N PRO A 97 4.59 13.26 7.81
CA PRO A 97 4.00 14.58 8.04
C PRO A 97 4.48 15.68 7.08
N LYS A 98 5.23 15.36 6.01
CA LYS A 98 5.66 16.36 5.01
C LYS A 98 4.46 16.74 4.13
N SER A 99 4.44 17.99 3.68
CA SER A 99 3.42 18.51 2.75
C SER A 99 3.64 17.98 1.33
N ILE A 100 2.55 17.85 0.56
CA ILE A 100 2.56 17.53 -0.89
C ILE A 100 3.52 18.39 -1.71
N ILE A 101 3.72 19.66 -1.34
CA ILE A 101 4.66 20.58 -2.00
C ILE A 101 6.10 20.06 -1.90
N GLN A 102 6.42 19.27 -0.88
CA GLN A 102 7.73 18.68 -0.66
C GLN A 102 7.92 17.33 -1.36
N LYS A 103 6.91 16.81 -2.08
CA LYS A 103 6.95 15.49 -2.74
C LYS A 103 8.15 15.36 -3.67
N SER A 104 8.39 16.36 -4.53
CA SER A 104 9.52 16.35 -5.48
C SER A 104 10.88 16.34 -4.75
N LYS A 105 11.02 17.17 -3.72
CA LYS A 105 12.23 17.21 -2.89
C LYS A 105 12.46 15.88 -2.19
N LEU A 106 11.43 15.31 -1.59
CA LEU A 106 11.50 14.00 -0.92
C LEU A 106 11.89 12.90 -1.92
N GLN A 107 11.30 12.91 -3.13
CA GLN A 107 11.64 11.96 -4.19
C GLN A 107 13.14 12.01 -4.52
N SER A 108 13.68 13.21 -4.75
CA SER A 108 15.12 13.39 -5.04
C SER A 108 16.00 12.99 -3.85
N GLU A 109 15.59 13.29 -2.61
CA GLU A 109 16.30 12.84 -1.41
C GLU A 109 16.37 11.31 -1.36
N LEU A 110 15.27 10.61 -1.60
CA LEU A 110 15.20 9.15 -1.57
C LEU A 110 16.08 8.53 -2.65
N GLU A 111 16.00 9.02 -3.89
CA GLU A 111 16.81 8.55 -5.02
C GLU A 111 18.31 8.68 -4.76
N ASN A 112 18.74 9.72 -4.05
CA ASN A 112 20.15 9.93 -3.69
C ASN A 112 20.67 8.94 -2.64
N ILE A 113 19.80 8.44 -1.75
CA ILE A 113 20.20 7.54 -0.65
C ILE A 113 20.20 6.08 -1.12
N LEU A 114 19.35 5.77 -2.08
CA LEU A 114 19.13 4.42 -2.58
C LEU A 114 20.35 3.88 -3.35
N PRO A 115 20.63 2.57 -3.25
CA PRO A 115 21.68 1.94 -4.03
C PRO A 115 21.40 2.05 -5.53
N LYS A 116 22.44 2.35 -6.31
CA LYS A 116 22.43 2.17 -7.76
C LYS A 116 23.01 0.80 -8.08
N GLY A 117 22.31 -0.02 -8.86
CA GLY A 117 22.81 -1.33 -9.23
C GLY A 117 21.92 -2.06 -10.24
N SER A 118 22.07 -3.38 -10.30
CA SER A 118 21.46 -4.23 -11.33
C SER A 118 19.94 -4.41 -11.22
N ILE A 119 19.36 -4.22 -10.04
CA ILE A 119 17.93 -4.41 -9.83
C ILE A 119 17.25 -3.04 -9.65
N PRO A 120 16.21 -2.71 -10.44
CA PRO A 120 15.52 -1.43 -10.32
C PRO A 120 14.83 -1.28 -8.96
N ILE A 121 14.94 -0.08 -8.39
CA ILE A 121 14.22 0.35 -7.19
C ILE A 121 13.26 1.47 -7.60
N ASN A 122 11.98 1.33 -7.27
CA ASN A 122 10.98 2.36 -7.46
C ASN A 122 10.35 2.71 -6.12
N ILE A 123 10.39 3.98 -5.72
CA ILE A 123 9.65 4.45 -4.54
C ILE A 123 8.39 5.16 -5.01
N VAL A 124 7.25 4.68 -4.52
CA VAL A 124 5.97 5.34 -4.62
C VAL A 124 5.70 6.08 -3.32
N ILE A 125 5.40 7.36 -3.46
CA ILE A 125 4.96 8.20 -2.34
C ILE A 125 3.43 8.22 -2.37
N ALA A 126 2.80 7.52 -1.43
CA ALA A 126 1.37 7.65 -1.17
C ALA A 126 1.11 9.07 -0.68
N VAL A 127 0.28 9.81 -1.42
CA VAL A 127 0.04 11.22 -1.14
C VAL A 127 -0.83 11.31 0.11
N MET A 128 -0.28 12.01 1.10
CA MET A 128 -0.71 12.07 2.50
C MET A 128 -0.56 10.72 3.22
N GLU A 129 -1.47 9.76 3.01
CA GLU A 129 -1.43 8.41 3.60
C GLU A 129 -2.13 7.42 2.66
N VAL A 130 -1.88 6.11 2.80
CA VAL A 130 -2.66 5.08 2.09
C VAL A 130 -4.17 5.19 2.33
N GLU A 131 -4.59 5.76 3.47
CA GLU A 131 -6.00 6.05 3.74
C GLU A 131 -6.64 6.99 2.71
N ALA A 132 -5.89 7.82 1.98
CA ALA A 132 -6.42 8.58 0.85
C ALA A 132 -6.97 7.66 -0.25
N TRP A 133 -6.30 6.53 -0.49
CA TRP A 133 -6.77 5.52 -1.44
C TRP A 133 -8.05 4.83 -0.95
N PHE A 134 -8.16 4.61 0.36
CA PHE A 134 -9.36 4.00 0.95
C PHE A 134 -10.55 4.96 0.94
N LEU A 135 -10.33 6.26 1.17
CA LEU A 135 -11.36 7.27 0.98
C LEU A 135 -11.86 7.26 -0.47
N ALA A 136 -10.95 7.18 -1.45
CA ALA A 136 -11.31 7.15 -2.88
C ALA A 136 -12.05 5.86 -3.28
N GLU A 137 -11.77 4.73 -2.63
CA GLU A 137 -12.54 3.49 -2.77
C GLU A 137 -13.86 3.57 -2.01
N TYR A 138 -14.75 4.48 -2.39
CA TYR A 138 -15.95 4.78 -1.60
C TYR A 138 -16.95 3.61 -1.48
N ASN A 139 -16.82 2.50 -2.22
CA ASN A 139 -17.78 1.39 -2.12
C ASN A 139 -17.68 0.64 -0.79
N HIS A 140 -16.50 0.59 -0.16
CA HIS A 140 -16.35 -0.06 1.15
C HIS A 140 -17.21 0.59 2.24
N PHE A 141 -17.52 1.88 2.13
CA PHE A 141 -18.37 2.59 3.10
C PHE A 141 -19.78 2.00 3.17
N LEU A 142 -20.37 1.67 2.03
CA LEU A 142 -21.70 1.04 1.96
C LEU A 142 -21.72 -0.36 2.58
N LYS A 143 -20.58 -1.08 2.56
CA LYS A 143 -20.43 -2.38 3.24
C LYS A 143 -20.31 -2.23 4.76
N ILE A 144 -19.95 -1.05 5.26
CA ILE A 144 -19.86 -0.75 6.70
C ILE A 144 -21.22 -0.33 7.25
N ASP A 145 -21.87 0.61 6.57
CA ASP A 145 -23.22 1.08 6.88
C ASP A 145 -23.87 1.67 5.60
N PRO A 146 -25.08 1.23 5.21
CA PRO A 146 -25.74 1.69 3.98
C PRO A 146 -25.98 3.20 3.91
N ARG A 147 -25.93 3.91 5.05
CA ARG A 147 -26.09 5.37 5.10
C ARG A 147 -24.85 6.12 4.63
N LEU A 148 -23.69 5.47 4.54
CA LEU A 148 -22.44 6.12 4.13
C LEU A 148 -22.30 6.19 2.60
N THR A 149 -23.30 6.77 1.94
CA THR A 149 -23.24 7.12 0.51
C THR A 149 -22.31 8.32 0.28
N PRO A 150 -21.70 8.49 -0.90
CA PRO A 150 -20.90 9.68 -1.24
C PRO A 150 -21.62 11.00 -0.95
N GLU A 151 -22.91 11.10 -1.24
CA GLU A 151 -23.72 12.30 -1.00
C GLU A 151 -23.86 12.61 0.50
N GLN A 152 -24.09 11.58 1.32
CA GLN A 152 -24.16 11.72 2.77
C GLN A 152 -22.80 12.10 3.36
N ILE A 153 -21.70 11.53 2.84
CA ILE A 153 -20.35 11.90 3.27
C ILE A 153 -20.08 13.37 2.92
N GLN A 154 -20.46 13.81 1.72
CA GLN A 154 -20.36 15.20 1.31
C GLN A 154 -21.16 16.14 2.21
N ALA A 155 -22.42 15.80 2.51
CA ALA A 155 -23.28 16.60 3.36
C ALA A 155 -22.74 16.75 4.80
N MET A 156 -22.07 15.72 5.33
CA MET A 156 -21.60 15.69 6.72
C MET A 156 -20.17 16.19 6.91
N PHE A 157 -19.28 15.91 5.96
CA PHE A 157 -17.83 16.13 6.10
C PHE A 157 -17.26 17.14 5.09
N GLY A 158 -18.09 17.64 4.16
CA GLY A 158 -17.72 18.71 3.24
C GLY A 158 -16.82 18.28 2.08
N PHE A 159 -16.74 16.98 1.79
CA PHE A 159 -16.06 16.44 0.60
C PHE A 159 -16.78 15.21 0.07
N ASN A 160 -16.72 15.01 -1.24
CA ASN A 160 -17.32 13.86 -1.88
C ASN A 160 -16.22 12.87 -2.33
N PRO A 161 -16.15 11.66 -1.73
CA PRO A 161 -15.08 10.70 -2.04
C PRO A 161 -15.15 10.13 -3.46
N GLN A 162 -16.27 10.31 -4.17
CA GLN A 162 -16.44 9.88 -5.55
C GLN A 162 -15.95 10.92 -6.57
N THR A 163 -16.06 12.22 -6.27
CA THR A 163 -15.78 13.29 -7.24
C THR A 163 -14.57 14.14 -6.91
N ASP A 164 -14.20 14.24 -5.63
CA ASP A 164 -13.07 15.06 -5.20
C ASP A 164 -11.77 14.24 -5.21
N ASP A 165 -10.63 14.91 -5.33
CA ASP A 165 -9.32 14.26 -5.25
C ASP A 165 -8.95 13.98 -3.79
N MET A 166 -9.01 12.70 -3.40
CA MET A 166 -8.69 12.27 -2.03
C MET A 166 -7.21 12.41 -1.68
N GLU A 167 -6.30 12.53 -2.66
CA GLU A 167 -4.89 12.82 -2.41
C GLU A 167 -4.67 14.27 -1.93
N GLN A 168 -5.66 15.16 -2.06
CA GLN A 168 -5.61 16.53 -1.52
C GLN A 168 -6.11 16.62 -0.07
N ARG A 169 -6.61 15.53 0.51
CA ARG A 169 -7.13 15.53 1.89
C ARG A 169 -5.97 15.63 2.89
N PRO A 170 -5.97 16.59 3.83
CA PRO A 170 -4.82 16.83 4.69
C PRO A 170 -4.58 15.73 5.72
N HIS A 171 -5.64 15.07 6.19
CA HIS A 171 -5.56 14.03 7.22
C HIS A 171 -6.50 12.86 6.89
N PRO A 172 -6.19 12.04 5.86
CA PRO A 172 -7.09 10.98 5.39
C PRO A 172 -7.47 9.97 6.47
N ALA A 173 -6.55 9.58 7.38
CA ALA A 173 -6.90 8.70 8.49
C ALA A 173 -7.89 9.34 9.49
N ASP A 174 -7.83 10.65 9.70
CA ASP A 174 -8.79 11.35 10.56
C ASP A 174 -10.15 11.49 9.88
N ASP A 175 -10.17 11.71 8.56
CA ASP A 175 -11.40 11.71 7.75
C ASP A 175 -12.09 10.33 7.83
N MET A 176 -11.34 9.24 7.62
CA MET A 176 -11.83 7.86 7.80
C MET A 176 -12.40 7.64 9.20
N LYS A 177 -11.71 8.12 10.23
CA LYS A 177 -12.16 8.00 11.62
C LYS A 177 -13.46 8.74 11.89
N GLN A 178 -13.61 9.95 11.35
CA GLN A 178 -14.81 10.74 11.50
C GLN A 178 -16.01 10.08 10.80
N ILE A 179 -15.83 9.59 9.58
CA ILE A 179 -16.87 8.88 8.82
C ILE A 179 -17.35 7.62 9.56
N TYR A 180 -16.43 6.81 10.06
CA TYR A 180 -16.78 5.60 10.81
C TYR A 180 -17.53 5.94 12.10
N ASN A 181 -17.05 6.94 12.85
CA ASN A 181 -17.64 7.32 14.14
C ASN A 181 -19.07 7.85 13.98
N TYR A 182 -19.38 8.52 12.86
CA TYR A 182 -20.73 9.02 12.57
C TYR A 182 -21.79 7.91 12.57
N VAL A 183 -21.44 6.70 12.14
CA VAL A 183 -22.34 5.52 12.18
C VAL A 183 -22.09 4.62 13.39
N GLY A 184 -21.42 5.13 14.43
CA GLY A 184 -21.14 4.40 15.66
C GLY A 184 -20.14 3.25 15.49
N LYS A 185 -19.29 3.30 14.46
CA LYS A 185 -18.17 2.37 14.27
C LYS A 185 -16.87 3.08 14.65
N GLY A 186 -15.95 2.40 15.33
CA GLY A 186 -14.62 2.99 15.59
C GLY A 186 -13.69 2.81 14.39
N TYR A 187 -12.68 3.67 14.25
CA TYR A 187 -11.47 3.46 13.42
C TYR A 187 -10.22 3.62 14.30
N ASN A 188 -9.60 2.49 14.69
CA ASN A 188 -8.51 2.43 15.65
C ASN A 188 -7.24 1.75 15.11
N LYS A 189 -7.16 1.53 13.78
CA LYS A 189 -6.06 0.86 13.06
C LYS A 189 -5.58 -0.45 13.71
N SER A 190 -6.43 -1.13 14.50
CA SER A 190 -6.11 -2.46 15.03
C SER A 190 -6.04 -3.48 13.90
N GLU A 191 -5.25 -4.54 14.05
CA GLU A 191 -5.11 -5.57 13.02
C GLU A 191 -6.44 -6.16 12.56
N LYS A 192 -7.32 -6.49 13.50
CA LYS A 192 -8.66 -7.00 13.20
C LYS A 192 -9.45 -6.00 12.35
N GLN A 193 -9.36 -4.71 12.67
CA GLN A 193 -10.05 -3.68 11.92
C GLN A 193 -9.44 -3.47 10.54
N LEU A 194 -8.12 -3.41 10.42
CA LEU A 194 -7.44 -3.25 9.14
C LEU A 194 -7.74 -4.43 8.20
N ASN A 195 -7.74 -5.66 8.72
CA ASN A 195 -8.17 -6.83 7.96
C ASN A 195 -9.64 -6.73 7.52
N ARG A 196 -10.53 -6.23 8.39
CA ARG A 196 -11.94 -6.01 8.04
C ARG A 196 -12.09 -4.94 6.94
N LEU A 197 -11.39 -3.82 7.07
CA LEU A 197 -11.37 -2.77 6.04
C LEU A 197 -10.88 -3.36 4.72
N ALA A 198 -9.72 -4.01 4.71
CA ALA A 198 -9.17 -4.64 3.52
C ALA A 198 -10.14 -5.66 2.90
N SER A 199 -10.88 -6.43 3.70
CA SER A 199 -11.89 -7.35 3.18
C SER A 199 -13.14 -6.68 2.58
N HIS A 200 -13.40 -5.42 2.92
CA HIS A 200 -14.51 -4.65 2.35
C HIS A 200 -14.09 -3.83 1.13
N LEU A 201 -12.79 -3.57 0.92
CA LEU A 201 -12.35 -2.85 -0.26
C LEU A 201 -12.77 -3.60 -1.53
N ASP A 202 -13.24 -2.85 -2.52
CA ASP A 202 -13.52 -3.36 -3.85
C ASP A 202 -12.25 -3.33 -4.70
N TYR A 203 -11.52 -4.45 -4.72
CA TYR A 203 -10.25 -4.56 -5.45
C TYR A 203 -10.42 -4.55 -6.97
N GLU A 204 -11.57 -5.01 -7.47
CA GLU A 204 -11.89 -4.90 -8.90
C GLU A 204 -12.09 -3.42 -9.25
N PHE A 205 -12.86 -2.69 -8.46
CA PHE A 205 -13.04 -1.24 -8.65
C PHE A 205 -11.71 -0.48 -8.52
N ILE A 206 -10.88 -0.83 -7.55
CA ILE A 206 -9.53 -0.27 -7.40
C ILE A 206 -8.74 -0.45 -8.71
N TYR A 207 -8.65 -1.68 -9.20
CA TYR A 207 -7.80 -2.04 -10.33
C TYR A 207 -8.34 -1.51 -11.67
N MET A 208 -9.66 -1.51 -11.86
CA MET A 208 -10.28 -1.13 -13.13
C MET A 208 -10.53 0.38 -13.24
N HIS A 209 -10.74 1.07 -12.11
CA HIS A 209 -11.16 2.47 -12.12
C HIS A 209 -10.21 3.38 -11.35
N LEU A 210 -9.95 3.11 -10.06
CA LEU A 210 -9.24 4.07 -9.21
C LEU A 210 -7.79 4.32 -9.61
N ILE A 211 -7.11 3.35 -10.22
CA ILE A 211 -5.74 3.56 -10.71
C ILE A 211 -5.64 4.72 -11.72
N ASN A 212 -6.74 5.09 -12.38
CA ASN A 212 -6.78 6.18 -13.36
C ASN A 212 -7.08 7.54 -12.73
N SER A 213 -7.70 7.57 -11.54
CA SER A 213 -8.11 8.79 -10.86
C SER A 213 -7.27 9.11 -9.62
N VAL A 214 -6.51 8.14 -9.10
CA VAL A 214 -5.63 8.27 -7.94
C VAL A 214 -4.18 8.05 -8.39
N PRO A 215 -3.42 9.11 -8.73
CA PRO A 215 -2.13 8.99 -9.39
C PRO A 215 -1.10 8.13 -8.65
N SER A 216 -0.97 8.24 -7.32
CA SER A 216 0.05 7.43 -6.60
C SER A 216 -0.34 5.94 -6.53
N LEU A 217 -1.63 5.63 -6.46
CA LEU A 217 -2.13 4.25 -6.54
C LEU A 217 -1.89 3.67 -7.93
N GLY A 218 -2.19 4.44 -8.98
CA GLY A 218 -1.93 4.04 -10.37
C GLY A 218 -0.44 3.79 -10.64
N GLU A 219 0.44 4.64 -10.09
CA GLU A 219 1.88 4.42 -10.17
C GLU A 219 2.30 3.10 -9.48
N PHE A 220 1.79 2.85 -8.26
CA PHE A 220 2.08 1.63 -7.51
C PHE A 220 1.65 0.37 -8.25
N VAL A 221 0.40 0.32 -8.70
CA VAL A 221 -0.14 -0.80 -9.47
C VAL A 221 0.61 -0.96 -10.79
N GLY A 222 0.96 0.13 -11.46
CA GLY A 222 1.75 0.09 -12.69
C GLY A 222 3.12 -0.56 -12.53
N TYR A 223 3.79 -0.42 -11.37
CA TYR A 223 5.04 -1.15 -11.10
C TYR A 223 4.81 -2.64 -10.83
N ILE A 224 3.70 -3.01 -10.19
CA ILE A 224 3.30 -4.41 -10.00
C ILE A 224 3.01 -5.04 -11.37
N ASP A 225 2.21 -4.39 -12.20
CA ASP A 225 1.85 -4.88 -13.54
C ASP A 225 3.08 -5.03 -14.42
N LYS A 226 3.99 -4.05 -14.43
CA LYS A 226 5.26 -4.16 -15.16
C LYS A 226 6.08 -5.39 -14.72
N PHE A 227 6.01 -5.78 -13.45
CA PHE A 227 6.67 -6.98 -12.97
C PHE A 227 5.92 -8.26 -13.36
N MET A 228 4.59 -8.27 -13.26
CA MET A 228 3.76 -9.46 -13.51
C MET A 228 3.58 -9.76 -15.01
N ILE A 229 3.38 -8.74 -15.85
CA ILE A 229 3.04 -8.84 -17.28
C ILE A 229 4.28 -9.00 -18.17
N SER A 230 5.47 -8.59 -17.71
CA SER A 230 6.74 -8.81 -18.44
C SER A 230 7.21 -10.28 -18.40
N SER A 231 6.28 -11.23 -18.47
CA SER A 231 6.49 -12.66 -18.29
C SER A 231 6.00 -13.44 -19.49
#